data_AF-A0A3C1Q9L1-F1
#
_entry.id   AF-A0A3C1Q9L1-F1
#
_cell.length_a   1.000
_cell.length_b   1.000
_cell.length_c   1.000
_cell.angle_alpha   90.00
_cell.angle_beta   90.00
_cell.angle_gamma   90.00
#
_symmetry.space_group_name_H-M   'P 1'
#
loop_
_entity.id
_entity.type
_entity.pdbx_description
1 polymer ?
#
loop_
_entity_poly.entity_id
_entity_poly.type
_entity_poly.pdbx_seq_one_letter_code
_entity_poly.pdbx_strand_id
1 'polypeptide(L)' 'MGQNYPEWANTMKLARAYVRPQRYTQRFNPLEGLQHGTIFPELVMPYAPPAEALREHEEASE' A
#
# COMPACT_ATOMS: atom_id res chain seq x y z
N MET A 1 -26.48 22.76 7.62
CA MET A 1 -26.79 21.44 7.05
C MET A 1 -26.14 20.38 7.92
N GLY A 2 -26.88 19.82 8.87
CA GLY A 2 -26.40 18.71 9.71
C GLY A 2 -26.51 17.42 8.91
N GLN A 3 -25.39 16.75 8.67
CA GLN A 3 -25.37 15.42 8.05
C GLN A 3 -26.14 14.45 8.96
N ASN A 4 -27.27 13.91 8.48
CA ASN A 4 -28.04 12.89 9.17
C ASN A 4 -27.38 11.52 8.89
N TYR A 5 -26.43 11.13 9.73
CA TYR A 5 -25.81 9.82 9.63
C TYR A 5 -26.72 8.76 10.27
N PRO A 6 -26.88 7.58 9.64
CA PRO A 6 -27.66 6.48 10.21
C PRO A 6 -27.03 5.99 11.54
N GLU A 7 -27.85 5.48 12.46
CA GLU A 7 -27.40 5.18 13.84
C GLU A 7 -26.19 4.23 13.92
N TRP A 8 -26.07 3.28 12.99
CA TRP A 8 -24.92 2.37 12.92
C TRP A 8 -23.59 3.09 12.62
N ALA A 9 -23.63 4.26 11.98
CA ALA A 9 -22.42 5.03 11.67
C ALA A 9 -21.81 5.65 12.94
N ASN A 10 -22.63 5.90 13.98
CA ASN A 10 -22.17 6.41 15.27
C ASN A 10 -21.39 5.37 16.09
N THR A 11 -21.56 4.07 15.79
CA THR A 11 -20.83 2.98 16.46
C THR A 11 -19.62 2.51 15.66
N MET A 12 -19.52 2.88 14.39
CA MET A 12 -18.38 2.55 13.54
C MET A 12 -17.17 3.44 13.85
N LYS A 13 -16.00 2.81 13.91
CA LYS A 13 -14.72 3.52 13.97
C LYS A 13 -14.15 3.60 12.57
N LEU A 14 -13.57 4.75 12.22
CA LEU A 14 -12.79 4.87 10.99
C LEU A 14 -11.68 3.81 10.99
N ALA A 15 -11.47 3.19 9.84
CA ALA A 15 -10.35 2.28 9.65
C ALA A 15 -9.04 3.02 9.96
N ARG A 16 -8.20 2.40 10.80
CA ARG A 16 -6.88 2.93 11.09
C ARG A 16 -5.89 2.27 10.15
N ALA A 17 -5.30 3.06 9.25
CA ALA A 17 -4.16 2.59 8.49
C ALA A 17 -2.96 2.48 9.42
N TYR A 18 -2.37 1.29 9.49
CA TYR A 18 -1.07 1.11 10.14
C TYR A 18 0.03 1.35 9.10
N VAL A 19 0.83 2.39 9.32
CA VAL A 19 1.98 2.72 8.47
C VAL A 19 3.24 2.33 9.23
N ARG A 20 4.00 1.35 8.71
CA ARG A 20 5.28 0.98 9.29
C ARG A 20 6.30 2.10 9.08
N PRO A 21 7.19 2.37 10.05
CA PRO A 21 8.36 3.21 9.80
C PRO A 21 9.19 2.64 8.64
N GLN A 22 9.21 3.34 7.50
CA GLN A 22 10.01 2.96 6.33
C GLN A 22 11.47 3.33 6.59
N ARG A 23 12.39 2.36 6.58
CA ARG A 23 13.84 2.62 6.63
C ARG A 23 14.35 2.83 5.22
N TYR A 24 14.62 4.08 4.85
CA TYR A 24 15.15 4.41 3.53
C TYR A 24 16.64 4.03 3.45
N THR A 25 16.97 3.07 2.59
CA THR A 25 18.35 2.58 2.41
C THR A 25 18.97 3.17 1.16
N GLN A 26 18.40 2.89 -0.02
CA GLN A 26 18.86 3.37 -1.31
C GLN A 26 17.81 4.30 -1.92
N ARG A 27 18.27 5.27 -2.71
CA ARG A 27 17.39 6.20 -3.43
C ARG A 27 17.86 6.31 -4.86
N PHE A 28 16.90 6.35 -5.78
CA PHE A 28 17.16 6.75 -7.15
C PHE A 28 17.63 8.20 -7.21
N ASN A 29 18.38 8.52 -8.25
CA ASN A 29 18.61 9.92 -8.61
C ASN A 29 17.28 10.56 -9.08
N PRO A 30 17.20 11.90 -9.16
CA PRO A 30 15.94 12.57 -9.49
C PRO A 30 15.32 12.17 -10.84
N LEU A 31 16.14 11.92 -11.87
CA LEU A 31 15.65 11.57 -13.20
C LEU A 31 15.01 10.17 -13.19
N GLU A 32 15.70 9.21 -12.60
CA GLU A 32 15.25 7.83 -12.46
C GLU A 32 14.02 7.74 -11.54
N GLY A 33 14.02 8.47 -10.44
CA GLY A 33 12.85 8.54 -9.55
C GLY A 33 11.61 9.11 -10.24
N LEU A 34 11.78 10.09 -11.14
CA LEU A 34 10.69 10.63 -11.94
C LEU A 34 10.15 9.59 -12.94
N GLN A 35 11.03 8.81 -13.57
CA GLN A 35 10.61 7.74 -14.50
C GLN A 35 9.80 6.65 -13.80
N HIS A 36 10.15 6.30 -12.56
CA HIS A 36 9.46 5.27 -11.78
C HIS A 36 8.26 5.79 -10.96
N GLY A 37 8.10 7.10 -10.81
CA GLY A 37 7.08 7.70 -9.93
C GLY A 37 7.37 7.53 -8.44
N THR A 38 8.57 7.10 -8.08
CA THR A 38 9.05 6.93 -6.69
C THR A 38 10.57 7.05 -6.68
N ILE A 39 11.14 7.65 -5.62
CA ILE A 39 12.60 7.66 -5.41
C ILE A 39 13.10 6.42 -4.68
N PHE A 40 12.20 5.57 -4.22
CA PHE A 40 12.48 4.38 -3.42
C PHE A 40 12.39 3.14 -4.31
N PRO A 41 13.50 2.45 -4.58
CA PRO A 41 13.52 1.28 -5.46
C PRO A 41 12.54 0.18 -5.05
N GLU A 42 12.36 -0.03 -3.74
CA GLU A 42 11.45 -1.04 -3.19
C GLU A 42 9.97 -0.77 -3.44
N LEU A 43 9.61 0.44 -3.90
CA LEU A 43 8.24 0.84 -4.22
C LEU A 43 7.95 0.81 -5.72
N VAL A 44 8.89 0.35 -6.55
CA VAL A 44 8.64 0.16 -7.99
C VAL A 44 7.81 -1.12 -8.17
N MET A 45 6.55 -0.95 -8.58
CA MET A 45 5.62 -2.07 -8.83
C MET A 45 5.60 -3.11 -7.68
N PRO A 46 5.26 -2.72 -6.44
CA PRO A 46 5.34 -3.61 -5.28
C PRO A 46 4.27 -4.71 -5.29
N TYR A 47 3.31 -4.64 -6.22
CA TYR A 47 2.27 -5.64 -6.38
C TYR A 47 2.63 -6.52 -7.57
N ALA A 48 2.84 -7.82 -7.31
CA ALA A 48 2.98 -8.80 -8.36
C ALA A 48 1.72 -8.81 -9.25
N PRO A 49 1.85 -9.14 -10.55
CA PRO A 49 0.71 -9.45 -11.39
C PRO A 49 -0.21 -10.45 -10.67
N PRO A 50 -1.54 -10.36 -10.83
CA PRO A 50 -2.48 -11.23 -10.12
C PRO A 50 -2.17 -12.73 -10.26
N ALA A 51 -1.65 -13.14 -11.43
CA ALA A 51 -1.27 -14.53 -11.69
C ALA A 51 -0.03 -15.00 -10.89
N GLU A 52 0.90 -14.09 -10.57
CA GLU A 52 2.09 -14.39 -9.78
C GLU A 52 1.76 -14.34 -8.28
N ALA A 53 0.97 -13.34 -7.86
CA ALA A 53 0.48 -13.22 -6.48
C ALA A 53 -0.34 -14.44 -6.00
N LEU A 54 -1.13 -15.03 -6.90
CA LEU A 54 -1.90 -16.25 -6.59
C LEU A 54 -0.99 -17.47 -6.38
N ARG A 55 0.07 -17.60 -7.19
CA ARG A 55 1.02 -18.73 -7.11
C ARG A 55 1.87 -18.65 -5.85
N GLU A 56 2.34 -17.45 -5.49
CA GLU A 56 3.09 -17.24 -4.24
C GLU A 56 2.24 -17.57 -3.00
N HIS A 57 0.93 -17.29 -3.02
CA HIS A 57 0.03 -17.64 -1.93
C HIS A 57 -0.19 -19.16 -1.81
N GLU A 58 -0.26 -19.87 -2.94
CA GLU A 58 -0.35 -21.34 -2.96
C GLU A 58 0.93 -21.98 -2.42
N GLU A 59 2.11 -21.52 -2.87
CA GLU A 59 3.41 -22.04 -2.44
C GLU A 59 3.74 -21.68 -0.97
N ALA A 60 3.26 -20.54 -0.46
CA ALA A 60 3.44 -20.16 0.95
C ALA A 60 2.49 -20.88 1.93
N SER A 61 1.52 -21.64 1.40
CA SER A 61 0.54 -22.39 2.18
C SER A 61 0.90 -23.89 2.33
N GLU A 62 1.98 -24.34 1.69
CA GLU A 62 2.61 -25.66 1.85
C GLU A 62 3.75 -25.64 2.87
#